data_AF-A0A0N4XLR8-F1
#
_entry.id   AF-A0A0N4XLR8-F1
#
_cell.length_a   1.000
_cell.length_b   1.000
_cell.length_c   1.000
_cell.angle_alpha   90.00
_cell.angle_beta   90.00
_cell.angle_gamma   90.00
#
_symmetry.space_group_name_H-M   'P 1'
#
loop_
_entity.id
_entity.type
_entity.pdbx_description
1 polymer ?
#
loop_
_entity_poly.entity_id
_entity_poly.type
_entity_poly.pdbx_seq_one_letter_code
_entity_poly.pdbx_strand_id
1 'polypeptide(L)'
;MLFLEVTGRFHLDDHEILKIQLEVRTESSRAMFTLILCNYIKVDKELTTYFNDLLKNKSTPTLHGAILGMGAVVRAHPFSTPPEIKPMLRALCDVTSHNAELQKAATTALREFRRTHRDDWENTAKVLGSDLVYKIENAIAPVYYA
;
A
#
# COMPACT_ATOMS: atom_id res chain seq x y z
N MET A 1 3.89 1.42 21.43
CA MET A 1 2.93 1.48 22.56
C MET A 1 1.81 2.39 22.09
N LEU A 2 0.63 1.83 21.80
CA LEU A 2 -0.51 2.58 21.25
C LEU A 2 -1.00 3.60 22.29
N PHE A 3 -0.79 4.89 22.05
CA PHE A 3 -1.45 5.95 22.81
C PHE A 3 -2.78 6.28 22.13
N LEU A 4 -3.86 5.77 22.72
CA LEU A 4 -5.23 6.17 22.42
C LEU A 4 -5.51 7.48 23.17
N GLU A 5 -5.47 8.63 22.50
CA GLU A 5 -6.07 9.85 23.04
C GLU A 5 -7.52 10.02 22.57
N VAL A 6 -8.32 10.55 23.48
CA VAL A 6 -9.80 10.58 23.52
C VAL A 6 -10.45 11.44 22.42
N THR A 7 -9.69 11.91 21.43
CA THR A 7 -10.15 12.88 20.41
C THR A 7 -10.59 12.26 19.08
N GLY A 8 -10.53 10.93 18.92
CA GLY A 8 -11.03 10.25 17.72
C GLY A 8 -10.28 10.58 16.42
N ARG A 9 -9.21 11.38 16.47
CA ARG A 9 -8.22 11.52 15.41
C ARG A 9 -7.00 10.70 15.77
N PHE A 10 -6.79 9.62 15.05
CA PHE A 10 -5.55 8.88 15.11
C PHE A 10 -4.43 9.69 14.45
N HIS A 11 -3.51 10.22 15.25
CA HIS A 11 -2.11 10.28 14.84
C HIS A 11 -1.56 8.86 15.02
N LEU A 12 -1.87 7.96 14.09
CA LEU A 12 -1.25 6.62 14.08
C LEU A 12 0.23 6.81 13.89
N ASP A 13 1.04 6.72 14.96
CA ASP A 13 2.44 6.33 14.90
C ASP A 13 3.17 6.77 13.61
N ASP A 14 2.97 8.02 13.17
CA ASP A 14 3.45 8.50 11.86
C ASP A 14 4.97 8.41 11.86
N HIS A 15 5.56 8.50 13.05
CA HIS A 15 6.97 8.32 13.31
C HIS A 15 7.46 6.87 13.19
N GLU A 16 6.64 5.84 13.43
CA GLU A 16 7.08 4.44 13.44
C GLU A 16 7.21 3.87 12.03
N ILE A 17 6.26 4.18 11.13
CA ILE A 17 6.35 3.78 9.72
C ILE A 17 7.51 4.48 8.99
N LEU A 18 7.98 5.60 9.56
CA LEU A 18 9.11 6.40 9.08
C LEU A 18 10.44 6.08 9.78
N LYS A 19 10.48 5.14 10.74
CA LYS A 19 11.72 4.76 11.45
C LYS A 19 12.77 4.28 10.48
N ILE A 20 14.04 4.46 10.85
CA ILE A 20 15.18 3.97 10.07
C ILE A 20 15.25 2.43 10.02
N GLN A 21 14.75 1.76 11.05
CA GLN A 21 14.78 0.31 11.20
C GLN A 21 13.68 -0.37 10.38
N LEU A 22 14.07 -1.34 9.53
CA LEU A 22 13.16 -2.01 8.59
C LEU A 22 12.10 -2.87 9.30
N GLU A 23 12.50 -3.57 10.36
CA GLU A 23 11.60 -4.48 11.10
C GLU A 23 10.45 -3.69 11.73
N VAL A 24 10.75 -2.53 12.32
CA VAL A 24 9.74 -1.64 12.91
C VAL A 24 8.75 -1.17 11.84
N ARG A 25 9.23 -0.70 10.68
CA ARG A 25 8.34 -0.29 9.58
C ARG A 25 7.43 -1.43 9.11
N THR A 26 7.96 -2.65 9.04
CA THR A 26 7.22 -3.83 8.59
C THR A 26 6.12 -4.21 9.59
N GLU A 27 6.44 -4.22 10.88
CA GLU A 27 5.46 -4.53 11.93
C GLU A 27 4.43 -3.41 12.10
N SER A 28 4.81 -2.14 11.96
CA SER A 28 3.86 -1.01 11.92
C SER A 28 2.88 -1.14 10.75
N SER A 29 3.36 -1.51 9.56
CA SER A 29 2.50 -1.76 8.39
C SER A 29 1.52 -2.93 8.63
N ARG A 30 1.97 -4.00 9.31
CA ARG A 30 1.09 -5.11 9.71
C ARG A 30 0.02 -4.68 10.70
N ALA A 31 0.38 -3.89 11.71
CA ALA A 31 -0.57 -3.35 12.67
C ALA A 31 -1.61 -2.45 11.97
N MET A 32 -1.15 -1.55 11.10
CA MET A 32 -2.02 -0.67 10.30
C MET A 32 -2.98 -1.47 9.42
N PHE A 33 -2.49 -2.51 8.74
CA PHE A 33 -3.34 -3.43 7.96
C PHE A 33 -4.48 -4.00 8.80
N THR A 34 -4.18 -4.52 10.00
CA THR A 34 -5.21 -5.09 10.89
C THR A 34 -6.24 -4.05 11.31
N LEU A 35 -5.81 -2.83 11.63
CA LEU A 35 -6.70 -1.74 12.03
C LEU A 35 -7.61 -1.28 10.88
N ILE A 36 -7.11 -1.23 9.64
CA ILE A 36 -7.94 -0.93 8.46
C ILE A 36 -8.91 -2.09 8.19
N LEU A 37 -8.44 -3.33 8.26
CA LEU A 37 -9.26 -4.52 8.03
C LEU A 37 -10.42 -4.62 9.01
N CYS A 38 -10.20 -4.28 10.28
CA CYS A 38 -11.25 -4.22 11.30
C CYS A 38 -12.12 -2.96 11.21
N ASN A 39 -11.98 -2.15 10.15
CA ASN A 39 -12.70 -0.90 9.91
C ASN A 39 -12.55 0.14 11.04
N TYR A 40 -11.45 0.04 11.78
CA TYR A 40 -11.10 0.98 12.82
C TYR A 40 -10.48 2.25 12.23
N ILE A 41 -9.66 2.09 11.19
CA ILE A 41 -9.16 3.17 10.34
C ILE A 41 -9.95 3.15 9.04
N LYS A 42 -10.54 4.29 8.67
CA LYS A 42 -11.22 4.44 7.39
C LYS A 42 -10.24 4.92 6.32
N VAL A 43 -10.35 4.34 5.13
CA VAL A 43 -9.57 4.77 3.98
C VAL A 43 -10.25 5.99 3.37
N ASP A 44 -9.61 7.15 3.50
CA ASP A 44 -10.11 8.41 2.97
C ASP A 44 -9.08 9.10 2.05
N LYS A 45 -9.48 10.27 1.52
CA LYS A 45 -8.63 11.08 0.66
C LYS A 45 -7.46 11.70 1.42
N GLU A 46 -7.61 11.95 2.73
CA GLU A 46 -6.54 12.52 3.56
C GLU A 46 -5.40 11.51 3.68
N LEU A 47 -5.71 10.26 4.01
CA LEU A 47 -4.73 9.17 4.09
C LEU A 47 -4.02 8.92 2.75
N THR A 48 -4.77 8.99 1.65
CA THR A 48 -4.21 8.84 0.30
C THR A 48 -3.24 9.99 -0.01
N THR A 49 -3.61 11.22 0.36
CA THR A 49 -2.77 12.41 0.14
C THR A 49 -1.50 12.36 1.00
N TYR A 50 -1.64 11.96 2.27
CA TYR A 50 -0.53 11.75 3.18
C TYR A 50 0.52 10.82 2.60
N PHE A 51 0.13 9.61 2.15
CA PHE A 51 1.10 8.69 1.56
C PHE A 51 1.72 9.21 0.25
N ASN A 52 0.94 9.92 -0.58
CA ASN A 52 1.49 10.54 -1.79
C ASN A 52 2.51 11.65 -1.47
N ASP A 53 2.32 12.40 -0.39
CA ASP A 53 3.28 13.42 0.05
C ASP A 53 4.56 12.78 0.61
N LEU A 54 4.44 11.65 1.31
CA LEU A 54 5.59 10.86 1.73
C LEU A 54 6.38 10.29 0.55
N LEU A 55 5.71 9.89 -0.54
CA LEU A 55 6.37 9.42 -1.77
C LEU A 55 7.16 10.50 -2.52
N LYS A 56 6.91 11.80 -2.26
CA LYS A 56 7.68 12.91 -2.82
C LYS A 56 9.00 13.16 -2.07
N ASN A 57 9.20 12.50 -0.92
CA ASN A 57 10.40 12.65 -0.11
C ASN A 57 11.61 11.97 -0.78
N LYS A 58 12.83 12.41 -0.43
CA LYS A 58 14.08 11.81 -0.92
C LYS A 58 14.61 10.69 -0.01
N SER A 59 14.09 10.59 1.21
CA SER A 59 14.54 9.62 2.22
C SER A 59 14.02 8.21 1.93
N THR A 60 14.93 7.25 1.71
CA THR A 60 14.57 5.83 1.47
C THR A 60 13.69 5.24 2.58
N PRO A 61 13.98 5.42 3.89
CA PRO A 61 13.07 4.98 4.96
C PRO A 61 11.65 5.52 4.84
N THR A 62 11.51 6.79 4.46
CA THR A 62 10.21 7.46 4.30
C THR A 62 9.44 6.89 3.11
N LEU A 63 10.12 6.71 1.97
CA LEU A 63 9.55 6.07 0.79
C LEU A 63 9.12 4.63 1.08
N HIS A 64 9.97 3.86 1.75
CA HIS A 64 9.67 2.48 2.12
C HIS A 64 8.47 2.41 3.06
N GLY A 65 8.39 3.31 4.04
CA GLY A 65 7.24 3.43 4.93
C GLY A 65 5.95 3.71 4.17
N ALA A 66 5.97 4.66 3.23
CA ALA A 66 4.82 4.99 2.40
C ALA A 66 4.35 3.79 1.56
N ILE A 67 5.28 3.08 0.91
CA ILE A 67 4.97 1.89 0.11
C ILE A 67 4.36 0.79 0.98
N LEU A 68 4.93 0.53 2.16
CA LEU A 68 4.38 -0.46 3.09
C LEU A 68 3.00 -0.06 3.61
N GLY A 69 2.76 1.22 3.86
CA GLY A 69 1.46 1.74 4.30
C GLY A 69 0.40 1.63 3.21
N MET A 70 0.71 2.04 1.98
CA MET A 70 -0.16 1.84 0.83
C MET A 70 -0.44 0.34 0.59
N GLY A 71 0.58 -0.51 0.73
CA GLY A 71 0.43 -1.97 0.64
C GLY A 71 -0.48 -2.54 1.73
N ALA A 72 -0.43 -2.00 2.95
CA ALA A 72 -1.33 -2.38 4.04
C ALA A 72 -2.78 -2.03 3.71
N VAL A 73 -3.04 -0.82 3.19
CA VAL A 73 -4.37 -0.39 2.74
C VAL A 73 -4.91 -1.33 1.67
N VAL A 74 -4.15 -1.56 0.60
CA VAL A 74 -4.58 -2.43 -0.51
C VAL A 74 -4.89 -3.85 -0.02
N ARG A 75 -4.05 -4.41 0.85
CA ARG A 75 -4.26 -5.74 1.43
C ARG A 75 -5.46 -5.82 2.37
N ALA A 76 -5.83 -4.73 3.03
CA ALA A 76 -6.97 -4.69 3.95
C ALA A 76 -8.32 -4.86 3.24
N HIS A 77 -8.33 -4.88 1.90
CA HIS A 77 -9.49 -5.15 1.06
C HIS A 77 -9.28 -6.42 0.22
N PRO A 78 -9.21 -7.63 0.82
CA PRO A 78 -8.80 -8.84 0.10
C PRO A 78 -9.78 -9.31 -0.98
N PHE A 79 -11.08 -9.06 -0.80
CA PHE A 79 -12.16 -9.55 -1.68
C PHE A 79 -13.05 -8.43 -2.24
N SER A 80 -12.56 -7.20 -2.19
CA SER A 80 -13.31 -6.03 -2.60
C SER A 80 -12.36 -5.00 -3.16
N THR A 81 -12.77 -4.25 -4.17
CA THR A 81 -11.94 -3.19 -4.76
C THR A 81 -12.66 -1.84 -4.65
N PRO A 82 -12.66 -1.20 -3.46
CA PRO A 82 -13.22 0.14 -3.31
C PRO A 82 -12.53 1.14 -4.24
N PRO A 83 -13.24 2.09 -4.88
CA PRO A 83 -12.61 3.08 -5.75
C PRO A 83 -11.49 3.89 -5.08
N GLU A 84 -11.54 4.02 -3.75
CA GLU A 84 -10.58 4.73 -2.89
C GLU A 84 -9.18 4.12 -2.91
N ILE A 85 -9.04 2.82 -3.20
CA ILE A 85 -7.71 2.17 -3.21
C ILE A 85 -6.99 2.34 -4.56
N LYS A 86 -7.70 2.73 -5.62
CA LYS A 86 -7.14 2.87 -6.97
C LYS A 86 -5.94 3.82 -7.05
N PRO A 87 -5.94 5.00 -6.39
CA PRO A 87 -4.78 5.89 -6.40
C PRO A 87 -3.55 5.24 -5.77
N MET A 88 -3.72 4.46 -4.70
CA MET A 88 -2.61 3.75 -4.04
C MET A 88 -2.09 2.61 -4.91
N LEU A 89 -2.96 1.86 -5.60
CA LEU A 89 -2.53 0.86 -6.58
C LEU A 89 -1.69 1.48 -7.71
N ARG A 90 -2.11 2.65 -8.24
CA ARG A 90 -1.32 3.39 -9.25
C ARG A 90 0.04 3.79 -8.72
N ALA A 91 0.07 4.41 -7.54
CA ALA A 91 1.32 4.85 -6.90
C ALA A 91 2.29 3.69 -6.67
N LEU A 92 1.79 2.51 -6.28
CA LEU A 92 2.60 1.29 -6.13
C LEU A 92 3.16 0.80 -7.47
N CYS A 93 2.40 0.87 -8.56
CA CYS A 93 2.88 0.53 -9.90
C CYS A 93 3.98 1.48 -10.40
N ASP A 94 3.94 2.75 -9.99
CA ASP A 94 4.90 3.77 -10.42
C ASP A 94 6.23 3.72 -9.63
N VAL A 95 6.36 2.84 -8.63
CA VAL A 95 7.62 2.62 -7.89
C VAL A 95 8.64 1.96 -8.82
N THR A 96 9.64 2.73 -9.25
CA THR A 96 10.66 2.31 -10.23
C THR A 96 11.82 1.53 -9.61
N SER A 97 12.55 0.79 -10.46
CA SER A 97 13.62 -0.15 -10.15
C SER A 97 14.93 0.47 -9.62
N HIS A 98 14.99 1.78 -9.41
CA HIS A 98 16.20 2.45 -8.91
C HIS A 98 16.57 2.05 -7.47
N ASN A 99 15.63 1.48 -6.71
CA ASN A 99 15.89 0.87 -5.41
C ASN A 99 15.19 -0.49 -5.31
N ALA A 100 15.98 -1.56 -5.26
CA ALA A 100 15.49 -2.93 -5.23
C ALA A 100 14.61 -3.24 -4.00
N GLU A 101 14.87 -2.61 -2.84
CA GLU A 101 14.06 -2.82 -1.63
C GLU A 101 12.66 -2.19 -1.77
N LEU A 102 12.61 -0.95 -2.28
CA LEU A 102 11.34 -0.25 -2.53
C LEU A 102 10.51 -0.98 -3.59
N GLN A 103 11.16 -1.39 -4.69
CA GLN A 103 10.50 -2.15 -5.75
C GLN A 103 9.98 -3.49 -5.23
N LYS A 104 10.78 -4.23 -4.44
CA LYS A 104 10.36 -5.49 -3.83
C LYS A 104 9.14 -5.29 -2.94
N ALA A 105 9.12 -4.27 -2.08
CA ALA A 105 7.97 -3.98 -1.22
C ALA A 105 6.70 -3.67 -2.03
N ALA A 106 6.81 -2.85 -3.08
CA ALA A 106 5.69 -2.50 -3.95
C ALA A 106 5.16 -3.71 -4.73
N THR A 107 6.05 -4.48 -5.38
CA THR A 107 5.68 -5.69 -6.11
C THR A 107 5.08 -6.75 -5.19
N THR A 108 5.57 -6.91 -3.95
CA THR A 108 4.95 -7.83 -2.97
C THR A 108 3.52 -7.41 -2.65
N ALA A 109 3.25 -6.13 -2.43
CA ALA A 109 1.88 -5.64 -2.19
C ALA A 109 0.96 -5.90 -3.39
N LEU A 110 1.42 -5.60 -4.60
CA LEU A 110 0.68 -5.83 -5.84
C LEU A 110 0.40 -7.31 -6.11
N ARG A 111 1.38 -8.20 -5.84
CA ARG A 111 1.20 -9.64 -5.94
C ARG A 111 0.16 -10.17 -4.97
N GLU A 112 0.18 -9.71 -3.72
CA GLU A 112 -0.82 -10.11 -2.73
C GLU A 112 -2.22 -9.63 -3.13
N PHE A 113 -2.36 -8.38 -3.59
CA PHE A 113 -3.62 -7.88 -4.13
C PHE A 113 -4.16 -8.75 -5.27
N ARG A 114 -3.31 -9.05 -6.26
CA ARG A 114 -3.70 -9.88 -7.40
C ARG A 114 -4.09 -11.30 -6.98
N ARG A 115 -3.39 -11.85 -5.98
CA ARG A 115 -3.62 -13.19 -5.42
C ARG A 115 -4.97 -13.27 -4.70
N THR A 116 -5.34 -12.27 -3.89
CA THR A 116 -6.61 -12.29 -3.16
C THR A 116 -7.82 -12.03 -4.06
N HIS A 117 -7.64 -11.29 -5.16
CA HIS A 117 -8.67 -11.03 -6.17
C HIS A 117 -8.65 -12.05 -7.32
N ARG A 118 -8.03 -13.22 -7.14
CA ARG A 118 -7.87 -14.21 -8.22
C ARG A 118 -9.21 -14.66 -8.78
N ASP A 119 -10.13 -15.03 -7.89
CA ASP A 119 -11.40 -15.65 -8.27
C ASP A 119 -12.40 -14.64 -8.88
N ASP A 120 -12.27 -13.36 -8.52
CA ASP A 120 -13.12 -12.27 -9.01
C ASP A 120 -12.35 -11.25 -9.88
N TRP A 121 -11.29 -11.70 -10.55
CA TRP A 121 -10.40 -10.79 -11.28
C TRP A 121 -11.11 -10.07 -12.43
N GLU A 122 -12.07 -10.72 -13.08
CA GLU A 122 -12.80 -10.10 -14.20
C GLU A 122 -13.56 -8.84 -13.76
N ASN A 123 -14.26 -8.91 -12.62
CA ASN A 123 -14.99 -7.76 -12.07
C ASN A 123 -14.03 -6.72 -11.48
N THR A 124 -12.98 -7.18 -10.79
CA THR A 124 -11.91 -6.31 -10.31
C THR A 124 -11.28 -5.52 -11.47
N ALA A 125 -10.97 -6.16 -12.59
CA ALA A 125 -10.38 -5.52 -13.77
C ALA A 125 -11.32 -4.48 -14.39
N LYS A 126 -12.63 -4.74 -14.44
CA LYS A 126 -13.63 -3.75 -14.88
C LYS A 126 -13.62 -2.50 -13.99
N VAL A 127 -13.50 -2.70 -12.68
CA VAL A 127 -13.41 -1.59 -11.72
C VAL A 127 -12.11 -0.81 -11.89
N LEU A 128 -10.97 -1.49 -12.01
CA LEU A 128 -9.66 -0.84 -12.14
C LEU A 128 -9.46 -0.11 -13.48
N GLY A 129 -10.02 -0.65 -14.55
CA GLY A 129 -9.79 -0.21 -15.93
C GLY A 129 -8.52 -0.81 -16.54
N SER A 130 -8.50 -0.91 -17.87
CA SER A 130 -7.46 -1.61 -18.63
C SER A 130 -6.04 -1.07 -18.40
N ASP A 131 -5.87 0.25 -18.31
CA ASP A 131 -4.56 0.88 -18.07
C ASP A 131 -3.93 0.42 -16.75
N LEU A 132 -4.70 0.48 -15.66
CA LEU A 132 -4.20 0.09 -14.33
C LEU A 132 -3.97 -1.43 -14.25
N VAL A 133 -4.84 -2.23 -14.87
CA VAL A 133 -4.64 -3.68 -14.97
C VAL A 133 -3.32 -4.00 -15.66
N TYR A 134 -3.04 -3.37 -16.82
CA TYR A 134 -1.79 -3.56 -17.54
C TYR A 134 -0.56 -3.21 -16.67
N LYS A 135 -0.60 -2.08 -15.97
CA LYS A 135 0.48 -1.67 -15.05
C LYS A 135 0.70 -2.66 -13.92
N ILE A 136 -0.37 -3.18 -13.31
CA ILE A 136 -0.28 -4.18 -12.23
C ILE A 136 0.37 -5.46 -12.77
N GLU A 137 -0.15 -6.01 -13.88
CA GLU A 137 0.36 -7.26 -14.46
C GLU A 137 1.83 -7.13 -14.88
N ASN A 138 2.22 -5.99 -15.45
CA ASN A 138 3.63 -5.70 -15.78
C ASN A 138 4.52 -5.59 -14.53
N ALA A 139 4.04 -4.93 -13.47
CA ALA A 139 4.80 -4.75 -12.24
C ALA A 139 5.01 -6.05 -11.43
N ILE A 140 4.12 -7.02 -11.58
CA ILE A 140 4.22 -8.32 -10.88
C ILE A 140 4.90 -9.42 -11.71
N ALA A 141 5.08 -9.18 -13.01
CA ALA A 141 5.69 -10.12 -13.94
C ALA A 141 7.05 -10.63 -13.43
N PRO A 142 7.33 -11.93 -13.54
CA PRO A 142 8.66 -12.47 -13.22
C PRO A 142 9.75 -11.90 -14.14
N VAL A 143 10.94 -11.66 -13.59
CA VAL A 143 12.07 -10.99 -14.28
C VAL A 143 12.59 -11.76 -15.51
N TYR A 144 12.31 -13.05 -15.64
CA TYR A 144 12.73 -13.87 -16.79
C TYR A 144 11.85 -13.73 -18.04
N TYR A 145 10.83 -12.86 -18.00
CA TYR A 145 10.03 -12.49 -19.16
C TYR A 145 10.46 -11.15 -19.81
N ALA A 146 11.54 -10.54 -19.31
CA ALA A 146 12.10 -9.28 -19.82
C ALA A 146 13.18 -9.49 -20.90
#